data_AF-A0A354NWI7-F1
#
_entry.id   AF-A0A354NWI7-F1
#
_cell.length_a   1.000
_cell.length_b   1.000
_cell.length_c   1.000
_cell.angle_alpha   90.00
_cell.angle_beta   90.00
_cell.angle_gamma   90.00
#
_symmetry.space_group_name_H-M   'P 1'
#
loop_
_entity.id
_entity.type
_entity.pdbx_description
1 polymer ?
#
loop_
_entity_poly.entity_id
_entity_poly.type
_entity_poly.pdbx_seq_one_letter_code
_entity_poly.pdbx_strand_id
1 'polypeptide(L)'
;ILFAWSPWFLVSLVLLGMAHFMGAYSFTILETRLQTSVPDDMRGRVLSVQSFGFGLSGITGFQTGATAAWLGAPVAIAIGASIVAANGLRLLRDVSARFRDQQEIDQAQE
;
A
#
# COMPACT_ATOMS: atom_id res chain seq x y z
N ILE A 1 3.78 -9.69 -8.07
CA ILE A 1 4.34 -11.06 -8.20
C ILE A 1 4.45 -11.47 -9.67
N LEU A 2 3.35 -11.51 -10.43
CA LEU A 2 3.36 -11.90 -11.86
C LEU A 2 4.36 -11.10 -12.72
N PHE A 3 4.46 -9.79 -12.51
CA PHE A 3 5.44 -8.93 -13.22
C PHE A 3 6.90 -9.38 -13.02
N ALA A 4 7.26 -9.86 -11.82
CA ALA A 4 8.64 -10.20 -11.50
C ALA A 4 9.16 -11.38 -12.33
N TRP A 5 8.27 -12.27 -12.79
CA TRP A 5 8.62 -13.47 -13.55
C TRP A 5 8.28 -13.39 -15.04
N SER A 6 7.73 -12.26 -15.50
CA SER A 6 7.25 -12.10 -16.88
C SER A 6 8.40 -11.78 -17.84
N PRO A 7 8.69 -12.64 -18.85
CA PRO A 7 9.70 -12.37 -19.87
C PRO A 7 9.18 -11.51 -21.03
N TRP A 8 7.86 -11.29 -21.14
CA TRP A 8 7.23 -10.63 -22.28
C TRP A 8 7.06 -9.13 -22.01
N PHE A 9 7.67 -8.29 -22.85
CA PHE A 9 7.67 -6.83 -22.66
C PHE A 9 6.27 -6.22 -22.56
N LEU A 10 5.35 -6.54 -23.48
CA LEU A 10 4.00 -5.98 -23.48
C LEU A 10 3.19 -6.38 -22.24
N VAL A 11 3.29 -7.65 -21.82
CA VAL A 11 2.63 -8.15 -20.62
C VAL A 11 3.17 -7.43 -19.38
N SER A 12 4.49 -7.30 -19.28
CA SER A 12 5.14 -6.60 -18.18
C SER A 12 4.74 -5.12 -18.12
N LEU A 13 4.60 -4.45 -19.27
CA LEU A 13 4.16 -3.06 -19.34
C LEU A 13 2.72 -2.89 -18.84
N VAL A 14 1.80 -3.76 -19.26
CA VAL A 14 0.40 -3.74 -18.82
C VAL A 14 0.31 -4.03 -17.31
N LEU A 15 1.03 -5.04 -16.82
CA LEU A 15 1.05 -5.38 -15.40
C LEU A 15 1.60 -4.23 -14.54
N LEU A 16 2.67 -3.58 -15.00
CA LEU A 16 3.25 -2.43 -14.31
C LEU A 16 2.27 -1.25 -14.28
N GLY A 17 1.63 -0.94 -15.41
CA GLY A 17 0.63 0.12 -15.50
C GLY A 17 -0.55 -0.12 -14.56
N MET A 18 -1.08 -1.34 -14.53
CA MET A 18 -2.18 -1.72 -13.63
C MET A 18 -1.77 -1.64 -12.16
N ALA A 19 -0.57 -2.13 -11.81
CA ALA A 19 -0.06 -2.05 -10.44
C ALA A 19 0.10 -0.59 -9.99
N HIS A 20 0.62 0.26 -10.86
CA HIS A 20 0.78 1.69 -10.56
C HIS A 20 -0.58 2.39 -10.44
N PHE A 21 -1.54 2.09 -11.30
CA PHE A 21 -2.89 2.65 -11.23
C PHE A 21 -3.56 2.32 -9.89
N MET A 22 -3.51 1.07 -9.47
CA MET A 22 -4.09 0.62 -8.20
C MET A 22 -3.41 1.30 -6.98
N GLY A 23 -2.08 1.42 -7.03
CA GLY A 23 -1.29 2.10 -6.01
C GLY A 23 -1.63 3.59 -5.91
N ALA A 24 -1.69 4.29 -7.05
CA ALA A 24 -2.04 5.70 -7.11
C ALA A 24 -3.47 5.95 -6.61
N TYR A 25 -4.43 5.10 -7.00
CA TYR A 25 -5.81 5.18 -6.53
C TYR A 25 -5.91 5.08 -5.01
N SER A 26 -5.27 4.05 -4.43
CA SER A 26 -5.24 3.84 -2.97
C SER A 26 -4.58 5.00 -2.24
N PHE A 27 -3.49 5.53 -2.81
CA PHE A 27 -2.78 6.68 -2.28
C PHE A 27 -3.65 7.94 -2.25
N THR A 28 -4.33 8.26 -3.36
CA THR A 28 -5.25 9.41 -3.42
C THR A 28 -6.37 9.32 -2.41
N ILE A 29 -6.99 8.14 -2.23
CA ILE A 29 -8.02 7.95 -1.19
C ILE A 29 -7.45 8.25 0.19
N LEU A 30 -6.27 7.71 0.51
CA LEU A 30 -5.64 7.91 1.81
C LEU A 30 -5.35 9.39 2.06
N GLU A 31 -4.84 10.10 1.06
CA GLU A 31 -4.57 11.54 1.14
C GLU A 31 -5.86 12.34 1.33
N THR A 32 -6.93 12.04 0.59
CA THR A 32 -8.23 12.69 0.78
C THR A 32 -8.80 12.42 2.18
N ARG A 33 -8.66 11.19 2.68
CA ARG A 33 -9.09 10.84 4.05
C ARG A 33 -8.28 11.58 5.10
N LEU A 34 -6.97 11.72 4.91
CA LEU A 34 -6.12 12.50 5.79
C LEU A 34 -6.58 13.96 5.83
N GLN A 35 -6.75 14.59 4.67
CA GLN A 35 -7.13 16.00 4.57
C GLN A 35 -8.52 16.29 5.15
N THR A 36 -9.46 15.35 5.02
CA THR A 36 -10.84 15.50 5.55
C THR A 36 -10.95 15.18 7.04
N SER A 37 -10.00 14.43 7.62
CA SER A 37 -10.00 14.08 9.04
C SER A 37 -9.21 15.07 9.90
N VAL A 38 -8.39 15.93 9.29
CA VAL A 38 -7.51 16.87 10.00
C VAL A 38 -8.17 18.26 10.07
N PRO A 39 -8.26 18.88 11.27
CA PRO A 39 -8.72 20.25 11.44
C PRO A 39 -7.87 21.29 10.67
N ASP A 40 -8.50 22.37 10.18
CA ASP A 40 -7.85 23.38 9.34
C ASP A 40 -6.63 24.06 9.99
N ASP A 41 -6.66 24.26 11.31
CA ASP A 41 -5.59 24.87 12.10
C ASP A 41 -4.36 23.96 12.23
N MET A 42 -4.55 22.65 12.15
CA MET A 42 -3.49 21.65 12.26
C MET A 42 -2.99 21.13 10.90
N ARG A 43 -3.70 21.41 9.81
CA ARG A 43 -3.40 20.85 8.47
C ARG A 43 -1.96 21.05 8.02
N GLY A 44 -1.42 22.26 8.21
CA GLY A 44 -0.03 22.58 7.86
C GLY A 44 1.01 21.78 8.66
N ARG A 45 0.74 21.48 9.93
CA ARG A 45 1.61 20.67 10.79
C ARG A 45 1.55 19.20 10.44
N VAL A 46 0.37 18.68 10.09
CA VAL A 46 0.22 17.28 9.67
C VAL A 46 0.89 17.05 8.31
N LEU A 47 0.71 17.98 7.37
CA LEU A 47 1.30 17.85 6.03
C LEU A 47 2.83 17.99 6.05
N SER A 48 3.40 18.77 6.99
CA SER A 48 4.86 18.86 7.13
C SER A 48 5.47 17.55 7.64
N VAL A 49 4.82 16.86 8.58
CA VAL A 49 5.23 15.53 9.05
C VAL A 49 5.11 14.49 7.93
N GLN A 50 4.02 14.53 7.15
CA GLN A 50 3.86 13.68 5.97
C GLN A 50 4.99 13.91 4.96
N SER A 51 5.28 15.18 4.63
CA SER A 51 6.34 15.55 3.69
C SER A 51 7.72 15.12 4.19
N PHE A 52 7.98 15.22 5.49
CA PHE A 52 9.18 14.65 6.11
C PHE A 52 9.26 13.13 5.91
N GLY A 53 8.14 12.42 6.07
CA GLY A 53 8.04 10.99 5.77
C GLY A 53 8.40 10.66 4.32
N PHE A 54 7.90 11.43 3.35
CA PHE A 54 8.31 11.26 1.95
C PHE A 54 9.77 11.64 1.70
N GLY A 55 10.34 12.59 2.45
CA GLY A 55 11.76 12.89 2.43
C GLY A 55 12.63 11.69 2.82
N LEU A 56 12.13 10.81 3.69
CA LEU A 56 12.80 9.56 4.07
C LEU A 56 12.64 8.43 3.04
N SER A 57 11.86 8.62 1.97
CA SER A 57 11.64 7.59 0.93
C SER A 57 12.94 7.09 0.29
N GLY A 58 14.00 7.91 0.25
CA GLY A 58 15.32 7.49 -0.25
C GLY A 58 15.89 6.27 0.48
N ILE A 59 15.57 6.09 1.77
CA ILE A 59 15.99 4.91 2.55
C ILE A 59 15.36 3.63 1.99
N THR A 60 14.10 3.70 1.57
CA THR A 60 13.39 2.55 0.98
C THR A 60 14.01 2.13 -0.35
N GLY A 61 14.46 3.10 -1.15
CA GLY A 61 15.20 2.86 -2.39
C GLY A 61 16.54 2.20 -2.14
N PHE A 62 17.29 2.68 -1.13
CA PHE A 62 18.57 2.07 -0.74
C PHE A 62 18.40 0.60 -0.30
N GLN A 63 17.45 0.33 0.59
CA GLN A 63 17.14 -1.03 1.04
C GLN A 63 16.75 -1.94 -0.13
N THR A 64 15.88 -1.46 -1.01
CA THR A 64 15.41 -2.22 -2.18
C THR A 64 16.54 -2.48 -3.16
N GLY A 65 17.40 -1.48 -3.41
CA GLY A 65 18.57 -1.60 -4.27
C GLY A 65 19.61 -2.59 -3.73
N ALA A 66 19.93 -2.53 -2.44
CA ALA A 66 20.81 -3.49 -1.79
C ALA A 66 20.25 -4.93 -1.88
N THR A 67 18.95 -5.09 -1.64
CA THR A 67 18.26 -6.39 -1.77
C THR A 67 18.32 -6.91 -3.20
N ALA A 68 18.09 -6.04 -4.20
CA ALA A 68 18.17 -6.40 -5.61
C ALA A 68 19.60 -6.75 -6.05
N ALA A 69 20.62 -6.08 -5.49
CA ALA A 69 22.02 -6.39 -5.77
C ALA A 69 22.43 -7.78 -5.22
N TRP A 70 21.89 -8.19 -4.08
CA TRP A 70 22.24 -9.47 -3.44
C TRP A 70 21.40 -10.64 -3.94
N LEU A 71 20.10 -10.46 -4.15
CA LEU A 71 19.14 -11.53 -4.48
C LEU A 71 18.65 -11.49 -5.93
N GLY A 72 18.98 -10.44 -6.68
CA GLY A 72 18.47 -10.17 -8.01
C GLY A 72 17.15 -9.38 -8.01
N ALA A 73 16.93 -8.63 -9.08
CA ALA A 73 15.74 -7.77 -9.24
C ALA A 73 14.41 -8.54 -9.17
N PRO A 74 14.22 -9.71 -9.81
CA PRO A 74 12.97 -10.46 -9.72
C PRO A 74 12.60 -10.86 -8.29
N VAL A 75 13.58 -11.33 -7.51
CA VAL A 75 13.37 -11.79 -6.13
C VAL A 75 13.05 -10.61 -5.21
N ALA A 76 13.79 -9.49 -5.33
CA ALA A 76 13.51 -8.29 -4.55
C ALA A 76 12.09 -7.75 -4.78
N ILE A 77 11.63 -7.72 -6.04
CA ILE A 77 10.27 -7.31 -6.40
C ILE A 77 9.23 -8.30 -5.86
N ALA A 78 9.50 -9.60 -5.94
CA ALA A 78 8.61 -10.63 -5.41
C ALA A 78 8.42 -10.52 -3.89
N ILE A 79 9.50 -10.27 -3.15
CA ILE A 79 9.46 -10.04 -1.69
C ILE A 79 8.56 -8.84 -1.39
N GLY A 80 8.81 -7.67 -1.99
CA GLY A 80 7.96 -6.49 -1.78
C GLY A 80 6.49 -6.75 -2.10
N ALA A 81 6.22 -7.42 -3.22
CA ALA A 81 4.85 -7.77 -3.62
C ALA A 81 4.18 -8.74 -2.64
N SER A 82 4.92 -9.68 -2.05
CA SER A 82 4.39 -10.61 -1.04
C SER A 82 4.02 -9.91 0.26
N ILE A 83 4.80 -8.92 0.69
CA ILE A 83 4.51 -8.11 1.88
C ILE A 83 3.23 -7.30 1.68
N VAL A 84 3.08 -6.67 0.51
CA VAL A 84 1.85 -5.92 0.16
C VAL A 84 0.65 -6.86 0.13
N ALA A 85 0.77 -8.02 -0.52
CA ALA A 85 -0.31 -9.01 -0.58
C ALA A 85 -0.72 -9.53 0.81
N ALA A 86 0.26 -9.79 1.69
CA ALA A 86 0.02 -10.21 3.06
C ALA A 86 -0.71 -9.13 3.88
N ASN A 87 -0.31 -7.86 3.75
CA ASN A 87 -0.99 -6.74 4.39
C ASN A 87 -2.42 -6.56 3.87
N GLY A 88 -2.63 -6.66 2.56
CA GLY A 88 -3.97 -6.62 1.96
C GLY A 88 -4.86 -7.74 2.50
N LEU A 89 -4.33 -8.96 2.60
CA LEU A 89 -5.07 -10.09 3.17
C LEU A 89 -5.43 -9.88 4.65
N ARG A 90 -4.49 -9.32 5.45
CA ARG A 90 -4.75 -8.97 6.85
C ARG A 90 -5.86 -7.93 6.98
N LEU A 91 -5.78 -6.86 6.19
CA LEU A 91 -6.80 -5.80 6.20
C LEU A 91 -8.18 -6.33 5.83
N LEU A 92 -8.27 -7.19 4.81
CA LEU A 92 -9.54 -7.81 4.40
C LEU A 92 -10.12 -8.68 5.52
N ARG A 93 -9.27 -9.45 6.23
CA ARG A 93 -9.69 -10.25 7.38
C ARG A 93 -10.20 -9.38 8.52
N ASP A 94 -9.45 -8.35 8.89
CA ASP A 94 -9.82 -7.45 9.99
C ASP A 94 -11.13 -6.71 9.70
N VAL A 95 -11.30 -6.23 8.47
CA VAL A 95 -12.54 -5.57 8.03
C VAL A 95 -13.70 -6.56 8.06
N SER A 96 -13.51 -7.80 7.57
CA SER A 96 -14.55 -8.83 7.60
C SER A 96 -14.94 -9.26 9.02
N ALA A 97 -14.00 -9.25 9.96
CA ALA A 97 -14.25 -9.55 11.36
C ALA A 97 -15.11 -8.46 12.01
N ARG A 98 -14.77 -7.18 11.77
CA ARG A 98 -15.55 -6.05 12.30
C ARG A 98 -16.99 -6.02 11.80
N PHE A 99 -17.23 -6.39 10.55
CA PHE A 99 -18.59 -6.48 10.02
C PHE A 99 -19.39 -7.63 10.66
N ARG A 100 -18.72 -8.75 11.00
CA ARG A 100 -19.35 -9.86 11.72
C ARG A 100 -19.73 -9.44 13.14
N ASP A 101 -18.84 -8.76 13.85
CA ASP A 101 -19.09 -8.29 15.21
C ASP A 101 -20.24 -7.25 15.25
N GLN A 102 -20.34 -6.36 14.26
CA GLN A 102 -21.47 -5.42 14.17
C GLN A 102 -22.81 -6.12 13.93
N GLN A 103 -22.85 -7.15 13.07
CA GLN A 103 -24.08 -7.91 12.84
C GLN A 103 -24.53 -8.67 14.10
N GLU A 104 -23.60 -9.21 14.88
CA GLU A 104 -23.93 -9.88 16.15
C GLU A 104 -24.48 -8.89 17.19
N ILE A 105 -23.95 -7.66 17.25
CA ILE A 105 -24.46 -6.61 18.13
C ILE A 105 -25.86 -6.14 17.69
N ASP A 106 -26.04 -5.88 16.39
CA ASP A 106 -27.33 -5.43 15.84
C ASP A 106 -28.44 -6.49 16.06
N GLN A 107 -28.10 -7.78 15.96
CA GLN A 107 -29.04 -8.89 16.24
C GLN A 107 -29.31 -9.13 17.73
N ALA A 108 -28.36 -8.80 18.62
CA ALA A 108 -28.56 -8.91 20.06
C ALA A 108 -29.41 -7.77 20.64
N GLN A 109 -29.63 -6.70 19.87
CA GLN A 109 -30.48 -5.56 20.25
C GLN A 109 -31.94 -5.67 19.73
N GLU A 110 -32.26 -6.68 18.92
CA GLU A 110 -33.60 -6.98 18.38
C GLU A 110 -34.30 -8.11 19.17
#